data_AF-A0A524A6S4-F1
#
_entry.id   AF-A0A524A6S4-F1
#
_cell.length_a   1.000
_cell.length_b   1.000
_cell.length_c   1.000
_cell.angle_alpha   90.00
_cell.angle_beta   90.00
_cell.angle_gamma   90.00
#
_symmetry.space_group_name_H-M   'P 1'
#
loop_
_entity.id
_entity.type
_entity.pdbx_description
1 polymer ?
#
loop_
_entity_poly.entity_id
_entity_poly.type
_entity_poly.pdbx_seq_one_letter_code
_entity_poly.pdbx_strand_id
1 'polypeptide(L)'
;MGEDSLQGYRGKLREALEAAGADIGDQLTIESEGRIYEGSLMPRLEAADDWHIVLKMKTGYNIGVAVDEETKIQKTGQAEKPEFKPPPLPKMKESLPRVSIIST
;
A
#
# COMPACT_ATOMS: atom_id res chain seq x y z
N MET A 1 15.27 10.41 2.60
CA MET A 1 14.43 9.61 3.51
C MET A 1 13.95 8.42 2.69
N GLY A 2 14.26 7.20 3.10
CA GLY A 2 13.73 6.02 2.41
C GLY A 2 12.20 5.99 2.54
N GLU A 3 11.50 5.55 1.50
CA GLU A 3 10.07 5.25 1.61
C GLU A 3 9.88 4.21 2.73
N ASP A 4 9.02 4.49 3.71
CA ASP A 4 8.64 3.49 4.71
C ASP A 4 7.81 2.41 4.01
N SER A 5 8.38 1.22 3.85
CA SER A 5 7.75 0.14 3.08
C SER A 5 6.50 -0.43 3.75
N LEU A 6 6.26 -0.08 5.01
CA LEU A 6 5.10 -0.47 5.82
C LEU A 6 4.43 0.74 6.50
N GLN A 7 4.31 1.85 5.79
CA GLN A 7 3.63 3.07 6.25
C GLN A 7 2.30 2.77 6.97
N GLY A 8 2.18 3.27 8.21
CA GLY A 8 0.98 3.12 9.03
C GLY A 8 0.89 1.88 9.91
N TYR A 9 1.77 0.89 9.68
CA TYR A 9 1.88 -0.30 10.52
C TYR A 9 2.90 -0.10 11.63
N ARG A 10 2.59 -0.61 12.83
CA ARG A 10 3.41 -0.50 14.04
C ARG A 10 3.27 -1.72 14.93
N GLY A 11 4.16 -1.85 15.92
CA GLY A 11 4.11 -2.91 16.92
C GLY A 11 4.24 -4.31 16.34
N LYS A 12 3.63 -5.29 17.01
CA LYS A 12 3.69 -6.71 16.64
C LYS A 12 3.25 -6.98 15.20
N LEU A 13 2.25 -6.23 14.72
CA LEU A 13 1.77 -6.42 13.35
C LEU A 13 2.81 -6.01 12.31
N ARG A 14 3.54 -4.92 12.56
CA ARG A 14 4.66 -4.52 11.69
C ARG A 14 5.74 -5.60 11.68
N GLU A 15 6.12 -6.11 12.85
CA GLU A 15 7.12 -7.18 12.96
C GLU A 15 6.68 -8.45 12.20
N ALA A 16 5.40 -8.81 12.25
CA ALA A 16 4.86 -9.94 11.51
C ALA A 16 4.91 -9.72 9.98
N LEU A 17 4.61 -8.51 9.51
CA LEU A 17 4.71 -8.15 8.08
C LEU A 17 6.17 -8.14 7.59
N GLU A 18 7.09 -7.63 8.41
CA GLU A 18 8.54 -7.66 8.13
C GLU A 18 9.07 -9.10 8.08
N ALA A 19 8.65 -9.96 9.01
CA ALA A 19 8.99 -11.38 9.02
C ALA A 19 8.44 -12.13 7.80
N ALA A 20 7.28 -11.72 7.28
CA ALA A 20 6.70 -12.24 6.05
C ALA A 20 7.37 -11.67 4.76
N GLY A 21 8.28 -10.70 4.90
CA GLY A 21 8.93 -10.03 3.76
C GLY A 21 7.95 -9.24 2.88
N ALA A 22 6.88 -8.73 3.48
CA ALA A 22 5.82 -8.00 2.82
C ALA A 22 6.10 -6.48 2.82
N ASP A 23 5.85 -5.85 1.67
CA ASP A 23 5.85 -4.40 1.51
C ASP A 23 4.49 -3.92 1.01
N ILE A 24 4.17 -2.63 1.21
CA ILE A 24 2.97 -2.01 0.65
C ILE A 24 2.91 -2.24 -0.86
N GLY A 25 1.75 -2.70 -1.33
CA GLY A 25 1.45 -3.06 -2.71
C GLY A 25 1.60 -4.56 -2.99
N ASP A 26 2.34 -5.31 -2.18
CA ASP A 26 2.51 -6.75 -2.39
C ASP A 26 1.21 -7.52 -2.24
N GLN A 27 1.08 -8.62 -2.98
CA GLN A 27 -0.07 -9.53 -2.84
C GLN A 27 0.14 -10.42 -1.62
N LEU A 28 -0.84 -10.41 -0.73
CA LEU A 28 -0.87 -11.23 0.47
C LEU A 28 -2.07 -12.16 0.48
N THR A 29 -1.86 -13.31 1.11
CA THR A 29 -2.92 -14.20 1.58
C THR A 29 -2.89 -14.18 3.11
N ILE A 30 -4.04 -13.87 3.71
CA ILE A 30 -4.23 -13.86 5.16
C ILE A 30 -5.23 -14.94 5.53
N GLU A 31 -4.84 -15.85 6.41
CA GLU A 31 -5.73 -16.85 7.01
C GLU A 31 -6.05 -16.41 8.44
N SER A 32 -7.33 -16.13 8.73
CA SER A 32 -7.80 -15.69 10.05
C SER A 32 -9.22 -16.21 10.29
N GLU A 33 -9.49 -16.76 11.47
CA GLU A 33 -10.79 -17.35 11.86
C GLU A 33 -11.36 -18.37 10.84
N GLY A 34 -10.48 -19.17 10.23
CA GLY A 34 -10.88 -20.16 9.21
C GLY A 34 -11.32 -19.56 7.87
N ARG A 35 -11.06 -18.27 7.64
CA ARG A 35 -11.30 -17.57 6.37
C ARG A 35 -9.98 -17.18 5.73
N ILE A 36 -9.98 -17.17 4.40
CA ILE A 36 -8.83 -16.77 3.60
C ILE A 36 -9.17 -15.47 2.87
N TYR A 37 -8.32 -14.46 3.06
CA TYR A 37 -8.41 -13.16 2.42
C TYR A 37 -7.23 -12.98 1.46
N GLU A 38 -7.51 -12.53 0.24
CA GLU A 38 -6.49 -12.26 -0.77
C GLU A 38 -6.60 -10.81 -1.26
N GLY A 39 -5.46 -10.12 -1.36
CA GLY A 39 -5.41 -8.77 -1.90
C GLY A 39 -4.02 -8.13 -1.81
N SER A 40 -3.88 -6.90 -2.32
CA SER A 40 -2.65 -6.13 -2.12
C SER A 40 -2.63 -5.43 -0.77
N LEU A 41 -1.50 -5.47 -0.07
CA LEU A 41 -1.28 -4.74 1.16
C LEU A 41 -1.40 -3.24 0.90
N MET A 42 -2.29 -2.57 1.63
CA MET A 42 -2.46 -1.12 1.56
C MET A 42 -1.78 -0.44 2.75
N PRO A 43 -1.32 0.82 2.60
CA PRO A 43 -0.91 1.62 3.73
C PRO A 43 -2.08 1.76 4.71
N ARG A 44 -1.75 1.82 6.00
CA ARG A 44 -2.73 1.99 7.06
C ARG A 44 -2.70 3.42 7.58
N LEU A 45 -3.80 3.89 8.14
CA LEU A 45 -3.82 5.18 8.83
C LEU A 45 -3.05 5.07 10.15
N GLU A 46 -2.02 5.88 10.37
CA GLU A 46 -1.17 5.80 11.58
C GLU A 46 -1.95 5.99 12.89
N ALA A 47 -3.01 6.80 12.87
CA ALA A 47 -3.86 7.07 14.03
C ALA A 47 -4.89 5.96 14.33
N ALA A 48 -4.98 4.93 13.49
CA ALA A 48 -5.82 3.76 13.75
C ALA A 48 -5.22 2.90 14.88
N ASP A 49 -5.78 1.71 15.14
CA ASP A 49 -5.29 0.75 16.16
C ASP A 49 -3.88 0.21 15.83
N ASP A 50 -3.51 -1.02 16.15
CA ASP A 50 -2.23 -1.62 15.74
C ASP A 50 -2.34 -3.11 15.40
N TRP A 51 -3.58 -3.61 15.22
CA TRP A 51 -3.87 -5.03 15.12
C TRP A 51 -4.58 -5.44 13.84
N HIS A 52 -4.95 -4.54 12.93
CA HIS A 52 -5.55 -4.91 11.64
C HIS A 52 -4.68 -4.63 10.41
N ILE A 53 -4.78 -5.51 9.41
CA ILE A 53 -4.23 -5.31 8.07
C ILE A 53 -5.30 -4.75 7.14
N VAL A 54 -4.90 -3.81 6.27
CA VAL A 54 -5.76 -3.31 5.19
C VAL A 54 -5.35 -3.99 3.88
N LEU A 55 -6.27 -4.76 3.29
CA LEU A 55 -6.09 -5.36 1.97
C LEU A 55 -7.00 -4.71 0.95
N LYS A 56 -6.47 -4.45 -0.25
CA LYS A 56 -7.28 -4.13 -1.43
C LYS A 56 -7.57 -5.40 -2.23
N MET A 57 -8.85 -5.78 -2.26
CA MET A 57 -9.32 -6.96 -2.97
C MET A 57 -9.28 -6.77 -4.49
N LYS A 58 -9.34 -7.89 -5.24
CA LYS A 58 -9.48 -7.88 -6.72
C LYS A 58 -10.72 -7.10 -7.21
N THR A 59 -11.74 -6.98 -6.37
CA THR A 59 -12.95 -6.19 -6.65
C THR A 59 -12.71 -4.67 -6.58
N GLY A 60 -11.54 -4.23 -6.09
CA GLY A 60 -11.18 -2.82 -5.91
C GLY A 60 -11.53 -2.25 -4.53
N TYR A 61 -12.26 -2.99 -3.69
CA TYR A 61 -12.60 -2.58 -2.33
C TYR A 61 -11.46 -2.85 -1.34
N ASN A 62 -11.38 -2.00 -0.32
CA ASN A 62 -10.50 -2.23 0.82
C ASN A 62 -11.25 -2.93 1.96
N ILE A 63 -10.60 -3.88 2.60
CA ILE A 63 -11.10 -4.56 3.81
C ILE A 63 -10.07 -4.45 4.92
N GLY A 64 -10.53 -4.40 6.17
CA GLY A 64 -9.71 -4.55 7.36
C GLY A 64 -9.82 -5.97 7.89
N VAL A 65 -8.70 -6.64 8.11
CA VAL A 65 -8.64 -8.00 8.69
C VAL A 65 -7.97 -7.90 10.05
N ALA A 66 -8.68 -8.31 11.10
CA ALA A 66 -8.11 -8.39 12.44
C ALA A 66 -7.01 -9.45 12.47
N VAL A 67 -5.90 -9.15 13.13
CA VAL A 67 -4.75 -10.05 13.27
C VAL A 67 -4.58 -10.39 14.74
N ASP A 68 -4.54 -11.68 15.00
CA ASP A 68 -4.20 -12.28 16.29
C ASP A 68 -2.98 -13.22 16.14
N GLU A 69 -2.67 -13.97 17.20
CA GLU A 69 -1.51 -14.87 17.21
C GLU A 69 -1.69 -16.12 16.32
N GLU A 70 -2.93 -16.46 15.94
CA GLU A 70 -3.22 -17.60 15.07
C GLU A 70 -3.27 -17.22 13.58
N THR A 71 -3.30 -15.92 13.30
CA THR A 71 -3.39 -15.38 11.95
C THR A 71 -2.11 -15.65 11.15
N LYS A 72 -2.26 -16.30 9.99
CA LYS A 72 -1.12 -16.55 9.08
C LYS A 72 -1.08 -15.51 7.97
N ILE A 73 0.08 -14.90 7.79
CA ILE A 73 0.33 -13.92 6.74
C ILE A 73 1.34 -14.53 5.77
N GLN A 74 0.98 -14.59 4.49
CA GLN A 74 1.85 -15.09 3.44
C GLN A 74 1.91 -14.11 2.27
N LYS A 75 3.12 -13.71 1.86
CA LYS A 75 3.35 -13.00 0.59
C LYS A 75 3.23 -13.98 -0.57
N THR A 76 2.36 -13.66 -1.52
CA THR A 76 2.07 -14.48 -2.70
C THR A 76 2.47 -13.82 -4.02
N GLY A 77 2.81 -12.54 -4.01
CA GLY A 77 3.28 -11.83 -5.20
C GLY A 77 3.84 -10.45 -4.87
N GLN A 78 4.59 -9.89 -5.80
CA GLN A 78 5.17 -8.56 -5.68
C GLN A 78 4.28 -7.51 -6.34
N ALA A 79 4.24 -6.31 -5.77
CA ALA A 79 3.57 -5.18 -6.40
C ALA A 79 4.18 -4.85 -7.77
N GLU A 80 3.36 -4.79 -8.83
CA GLU A 80 3.77 -4.03 -10.02
C GLU A 80 3.73 -2.55 -9.64
N LYS A 81 4.91 -1.93 -9.48
CA LYS A 81 4.99 -0.48 -9.24
C LYS A 81 4.45 0.23 -10.50
N PRO A 82 3.39 1.05 -10.39
CA PRO A 82 2.94 1.85 -11.51
C PRO A 82 4.08 2.76 -11.95
N GLU A 83 4.64 2.53 -13.14
CA GLU A 83 5.60 3.47 -13.71
C GLU A 83 4.85 4.70 -14.20
N PHE A 84 4.91 5.80 -13.45
CA PHE A 84 4.50 7.08 -14.00
C PHE A 84 5.58 7.58 -14.96
N LYS A 85 5.25 7.60 -16.25
CA LYS A 85 6.07 8.26 -17.26
C LYS A 85 5.46 9.63 -17.53
N PRO A 86 6.02 10.73 -16.98
CA PRO A 86 5.51 12.05 -17.28
C PRO A 86 5.56 12.28 -18.79
N PRO A 87 4.50 12.85 -19.39
CA PRO A 87 4.57 13.23 -20.79
C PRO A 87 5.69 14.27 -20.98
N PRO A 88 6.31 14.31 -22.18
CA PRO A 88 7.29 15.35 -22.49
C PRO A 88 6.64 16.73 -22.35
N LEU A 89 7.43 17.71 -21.94
CA LEU A 89 6.95 19.08 -21.82
C LEU A 89 6.42 19.57 -23.19
N PRO A 90 5.25 20.23 -23.21
CA PRO A 90 4.70 20.76 -24.45
C PRO A 90 5.62 21.86 -25.01
N LYS A 91 5.64 22.00 -26.34
CA LYS A 91 6.36 23.10 -27.00
C LYS A 91 5.70 24.43 -26.62
N MET A 92 6.53 25.40 -26.22
CA MET A 92 6.09 26.75 -25.91
C MET A 92 5.57 27.46 -27.18
N LYS A 93 4.44 28.15 -27.09
CA LYS A 93 3.91 29.01 -28.16
C LYS A 93 4.16 30.46 -27.79
N GLU A 94 4.95 31.18 -28.59
CA GLU A 94 5.33 32.57 -28.32
C GLU A 94 4.12 33.53 -28.32
N SER A 95 3.03 33.17 -28.99
CA SER A 95 1.79 33.96 -29.04
C SER A 95 0.93 33.86 -27.79
N LEU A 96 1.26 32.97 -26.84
CA LEU A 96 0.48 32.76 -25.62
C LEU A 96 1.16 33.39 -24.41
N PRO A 97 0.39 33.91 -23.43
CA PRO A 97 0.94 34.47 -22.21
C PRO A 97 1.61 33.40 -21.35
N ARG A 98 2.66 33.80 -20.62
CA ARG A 98 3.35 32.93 -19.67
C ARG A 98 2.57 32.83 -18.37
N VAL A 99 2.25 31.61 -17.95
CA VAL A 99 1.57 31.33 -16.68
C VAL A 99 2.48 30.48 -15.81
N SER A 100 2.60 30.84 -14.52
CA SER A 100 3.30 30.05 -13.51
C SER A 100 2.28 29.31 -12.64
N ILE A 101 2.45 28.00 -12.47
CA ILE A 101 1.68 27.20 -11.53
C ILE A 101 2.55 27.01 -10.29
N ILE A 102 2.10 27.56 -9.16
CA ILE A 102 2.76 27.41 -7.86
C ILE A 102 1.86 26.51 -7.01
N SER A 103 2.40 25.40 -6.54
CA SER A 103 1.77 24.52 -5.54
C SER A 103 2.53 24.69 -4.24
N THR A 104 1.81 24.95 -3.14
CA THR A 104 2.36 25.09 -1.79
C THR A 104 2.19 23.82 -1.00
#